data_AF-A0A9E3ZT92-F1
#
_entry.id   AF-A0A9E3ZT92-F1
#
_cell.length_a   1.000
_cell.length_b   1.000
_cell.length_c   1.000
_cell.angle_alpha   90.00
_cell.angle_beta   90.00
_cell.angle_gamma   90.00
#
_symmetry.space_group_name_H-M   'P 1'
#
loop_
_entity.id
_entity.type
_entity.pdbx_description
1 polymer ?
#
loop_
_entity_poly.entity_id
_entity_poly.type
_entity_poly.pdbx_seq_one_letter_code
_entity_poly.pdbx_strand_id
1 'polypeptide(L)'
;PQYRRLLKYIKKHFISNEEKAEWLCDDIQLIGKADRNMQDVMYQFDRRQIEFKGMNQLNDIIQLVKELFNATRIWENNGYTPNELFEKFKKPGLGERSFSTLELHPSFVQAPSKVNKIGRNDPCPCGSGKKYKKCCLGKIGM
;
A
#
# COMPACT_ATOMS: atom_id res chain seq x y z
N PRO A 1 -19.20 -7.44 8.16
CA PRO A 1 -18.80 -6.61 7.01
C PRO A 1 -18.40 -5.19 7.45
N GLN A 2 -17.16 -4.82 7.15
CA GLN A 2 -16.44 -3.64 7.60
C GLN A 2 -17.21 -2.34 7.30
N TYR A 3 -17.93 -2.31 6.18
CA TYR A 3 -18.86 -1.24 5.81
C TYR A 3 -19.90 -0.95 6.91
N ARG A 4 -20.59 -1.98 7.42
CA ARG A 4 -21.60 -1.80 8.49
C ARG A 4 -20.99 -1.28 9.79
N ARG A 5 -19.73 -1.63 10.07
CA ARG A 5 -18.99 -1.15 11.24
C ARG A 5 -18.70 0.35 11.11
N LEU A 6 -18.22 0.79 9.95
CA LEU A 6 -18.01 2.20 9.63
C LEU A 6 -19.32 2.99 9.71
N LEU A 7 -20.39 2.50 9.07
CA LEU A 7 -21.71 3.13 9.09
C LEU A 7 -22.24 3.31 10.51
N LYS A 8 -22.15 2.27 11.34
CA LYS A 8 -22.57 2.34 12.75
C LYS A 8 -21.78 3.40 13.54
N TYR A 9 -20.47 3.51 13.30
CA TYR A 9 -19.65 4.52 13.94
C TYR A 9 -20.01 5.93 13.48
N ILE A 10 -20.17 6.14 12.18
CA ILE A 10 -20.54 7.44 11.60
C ILE A 10 -21.91 7.89 12.11
N LYS A 11 -22.90 6.99 12.12
CA LYS A 11 -24.24 7.27 12.65
C LYS A 11 -24.21 7.69 14.12
N LYS A 12 -23.37 7.06 14.91
CA LYS A 12 -23.27 7.31 16.36
C LYS A 12 -22.53 8.61 16.69
N HIS A 13 -21.51 8.96 15.92
CA HIS A 13 -20.56 10.02 16.31
C HIS A 13 -20.64 11.31 15.49
N PHE A 14 -21.20 11.27 14.27
CA PHE A 14 -21.18 12.43 13.37
C PHE A 14 -22.56 12.77 12.78
N ILE A 15 -23.30 11.79 12.27
CA ILE A 15 -24.52 12.04 11.48
C ILE A 15 -25.69 11.23 12.03
N SER A 16 -26.68 11.87 12.65
CA SER A 16 -27.87 11.17 13.15
C SER A 16 -28.83 10.71 12.03
N ASN A 17 -28.80 11.37 10.87
CA ASN A 17 -29.61 11.01 9.71
C ASN A 17 -28.98 9.79 8.99
N GLU A 18 -29.79 8.75 8.79
CA GLU A 18 -29.35 7.47 8.21
C GLU A 18 -28.89 7.60 6.76
N GLU A 19 -29.70 8.24 5.91
CA GLU A 19 -29.42 8.42 4.49
C GLU A 19 -28.11 9.19 4.25
N LYS A 20 -27.89 10.29 5.00
CA LYS A 20 -26.63 11.06 4.91
C LYS A 20 -25.40 10.27 5.35
N ALA A 21 -25.57 9.39 6.35
CA ALA A 21 -24.49 8.53 6.83
C ALA A 21 -24.14 7.44 5.79
N GLU A 22 -25.16 6.88 5.14
CA GLU A 22 -24.99 5.91 4.05
C GLU A 22 -24.28 6.55 2.85
N TRP A 23 -24.68 7.74 2.42
CA TRP A 23 -24.00 8.45 1.33
C TRP A 23 -22.52 8.71 1.60
N LEU A 24 -22.16 9.06 2.84
CA LEU A 24 -20.75 9.21 3.22
C LEU A 24 -20.02 7.86 3.17
N CYS A 25 -20.63 6.78 3.67
CA CYS A 25 -20.02 5.45 3.61
C CYS A 25 -19.85 4.95 2.17
N ASP A 26 -20.81 5.23 1.29
CA ASP A 26 -20.77 4.85 -0.12
C ASP A 26 -19.67 5.59 -0.87
N ASP A 27 -19.51 6.89 -0.63
CA ASP A 27 -18.40 7.68 -1.16
C ASP A 27 -17.05 7.12 -0.69
N ILE A 28 -16.92 6.81 0.61
CA ILE A 28 -15.69 6.20 1.15
C ILE A 28 -15.43 4.85 0.49
N GLN A 29 -16.45 4.02 0.30
CA GLN A 29 -16.29 2.73 -0.35
C GLN A 29 -15.89 2.89 -1.83
N LEU A 30 -16.44 3.88 -2.53
CA LEU A 30 -16.09 4.18 -3.92
C LEU A 30 -14.62 4.61 -4.03
N ILE A 31 -14.14 5.45 -3.12
CA ILE A 31 -12.72 5.84 -3.00
C ILE A 31 -11.85 4.59 -2.81
N GLY A 32 -12.26 3.68 -1.92
CA GLY A 32 -11.54 2.41 -1.71
C GLY A 32 -11.52 1.50 -2.95
N LYS A 33 -12.60 1.43 -3.73
CA LYS A 33 -12.66 0.64 -4.97
C LYS A 33 -11.73 1.13 -6.07
N ALA A 34 -11.44 2.44 -6.10
CA ALA A 34 -10.60 3.11 -7.08
C ALA A 34 -9.16 3.33 -6.59
N ASP A 35 -8.74 2.62 -5.54
CA ASP A 35 -7.40 2.70 -4.91
C ASP A 35 -6.92 4.14 -4.61
N ARG A 36 -7.85 4.98 -4.15
CA ARG A 36 -7.59 6.39 -3.86
C ARG A 36 -7.04 6.58 -2.44
N ASN A 37 -6.37 7.71 -2.21
CA ASN A 37 -5.65 7.95 -0.97
C ASN A 37 -6.58 8.39 0.19
N MET A 38 -6.05 8.42 1.42
CA MET A 38 -6.82 8.90 2.57
C MET A 38 -7.16 10.39 2.53
N GLN A 39 -6.46 11.20 1.75
CA GLN A 39 -6.77 12.63 1.64
C GLN A 39 -8.14 12.82 0.95
N ASP A 40 -8.44 12.00 -0.06
CA ASP A 40 -9.75 11.99 -0.73
C ASP A 40 -10.88 11.63 0.26
N VAL A 41 -10.62 10.73 1.21
CA VAL A 41 -11.58 10.41 2.28
C VAL A 41 -11.75 11.61 3.22
N MET A 42 -10.66 12.23 3.68
CA MET A 42 -10.76 13.40 4.57
C MET A 42 -11.48 14.57 3.91
N TYR A 43 -11.30 14.75 2.61
CA TYR A 43 -12.06 15.72 1.82
C TYR A 43 -13.59 15.47 1.88
N GLN A 44 -14.04 14.21 1.96
CA GLN A 44 -15.47 13.90 2.11
C GLN A 44 -16.05 14.36 3.44
N PHE A 45 -15.24 14.35 4.51
CA PHE A 45 -15.62 14.86 5.82
C PHE A 45 -15.64 16.39 5.83
N ASP A 46 -14.60 17.03 5.28
CA ASP A 46 -14.46 18.48 5.20
C ASP A 46 -15.59 19.13 4.37
N ARG A 47 -15.87 18.59 3.18
CA ARG A 47 -16.97 19.04 2.31
C ARG A 47 -18.35 18.96 2.96
N ARG A 48 -18.52 18.06 3.92
CA ARG A 48 -19.76 17.88 4.70
C ARG A 48 -19.76 18.65 6.02
N GLN A 49 -18.74 19.48 6.26
CA GLN A 49 -18.57 20.28 7.48
C GLN A 49 -18.57 19.40 8.74
N ILE A 50 -17.98 18.20 8.65
CA ILE A 50 -17.89 17.28 9.78
C ILE A 50 -16.59 17.55 10.54
N GLU A 51 -16.72 18.07 11.74
CA GLU A 51 -15.59 18.32 12.63
C GLU A 51 -15.28 17.11 13.53
N PHE A 52 -13.98 16.85 13.73
CA PHE A 52 -13.50 15.84 14.67
C PHE A 52 -13.25 16.49 16.02
N LYS A 53 -13.80 15.89 17.09
CA LYS A 53 -13.65 16.39 18.47
C LYS A 53 -12.23 16.22 19.02
N GLY A 54 -11.39 15.40 18.37
CA GLY A 54 -10.00 15.19 18.74
C GLY A 54 -9.31 14.06 17.98
N MET A 55 -8.01 13.90 18.23
CA MET A 55 -7.14 12.94 17.53
C MET A 55 -7.58 11.48 17.69
N ASN A 56 -8.20 11.11 18.82
CA ASN A 56 -8.68 9.75 19.04
C ASN A 56 -9.80 9.38 18.06
N GLN A 57 -10.74 10.30 17.83
CA GLN A 57 -11.85 10.10 16.90
C GLN A 57 -11.35 10.02 15.44
N LEU A 58 -10.32 10.79 15.13
CA LEU A 58 -9.64 10.72 13.83
C LEU A 58 -8.96 9.36 13.63
N ASN A 59 -8.21 8.89 14.63
CA ASN A 59 -7.53 7.59 14.58
C ASN A 59 -8.52 6.43 14.44
N ASP A 60 -9.65 6.48 15.14
CA ASP A 60 -10.73 5.49 15.00
C ASP A 60 -11.26 5.45 13.56
N ILE A 61 -11.51 6.60 12.95
CA ILE A 61 -11.97 6.69 11.55
C ILE A 61 -10.91 6.15 10.60
N ILE A 62 -9.65 6.55 10.76
CA ILE A 62 -8.54 6.04 9.95
C ILE A 62 -8.48 4.52 10.04
N GLN A 63 -8.61 3.95 11.25
CA GLN A 63 -8.59 2.51 11.44
C GLN A 63 -9.78 1.82 10.77
N LEU A 64 -11.00 2.35 10.93
CA LEU A 64 -12.19 1.81 10.30
C LEU A 64 -12.14 1.87 8.77
N VAL A 65 -11.61 2.95 8.22
CA VAL A 65 -11.45 3.12 6.77
C VAL A 65 -10.38 2.19 6.22
N LYS A 66 -9.24 2.03 6.92
CA LYS A 66 -8.21 1.03 6.56
C LYS A 66 -8.77 -0.38 6.53
N GLU A 67 -9.53 -0.77 7.56
CA GLU A 67 -10.20 -2.07 7.60
C GLU A 67 -11.17 -2.26 6.42
N LEU A 68 -11.93 -1.21 6.07
CA LEU A 68 -12.82 -1.23 4.92
C LEU A 68 -12.04 -1.40 3.60
N PHE A 69 -10.98 -0.63 3.40
CA PHE A 69 -10.19 -0.65 2.16
C PHE A 69 -9.52 -2.00 1.95
N ASN A 70 -8.92 -2.55 3.00
CA ASN A 70 -8.29 -3.87 2.96
C ASN A 70 -9.28 -5.00 2.64
N ALA A 71 -10.57 -4.81 2.96
CA ALA A 71 -11.65 -5.74 2.64
C ALA A 71 -12.42 -5.39 1.35
N THR A 72 -12.07 -4.30 0.67
CA THR A 72 -12.76 -3.85 -0.55
C THR A 72 -12.07 -4.42 -1.78
N ARG A 73 -12.86 -4.90 -2.74
CA ARG A 73 -12.36 -5.35 -4.05
C ARG A 73 -12.03 -4.13 -4.90
N ILE A 74 -10.85 -4.12 -5.49
CA ILE A 74 -10.29 -2.97 -6.20
C ILE A 74 -10.15 -3.31 -7.68
N TRP A 75 -10.39 -2.36 -8.58
CA TRP A 75 -10.34 -2.60 -10.03
C TRP A 75 -8.92 -2.86 -10.52
N GLU A 76 -7.96 -2.09 -10.04
CA GLU A 76 -6.52 -2.18 -10.29
C GLU A 76 -5.98 -3.57 -9.91
N ASN A 77 -6.61 -4.18 -8.90
CA ASN A 77 -6.28 -5.51 -8.41
C ASN A 77 -7.07 -6.63 -9.12
N ASN A 78 -7.64 -6.38 -10.29
CA ASN A 78 -8.49 -7.33 -11.03
C ASN A 78 -9.62 -7.92 -10.17
N GLY A 79 -10.17 -7.12 -9.27
CA GLY A 79 -11.23 -7.52 -8.36
C GLY A 79 -10.77 -8.27 -7.09
N TYR A 80 -9.47 -8.46 -6.86
CA TYR A 80 -9.00 -8.95 -5.56
C TYR A 80 -9.01 -7.83 -4.50
N THR A 81 -9.22 -8.21 -3.24
CA THR A 81 -8.99 -7.28 -2.12
C THR A 81 -7.50 -7.23 -1.77
N PRO A 82 -7.01 -6.13 -1.17
CA PRO A 82 -5.63 -6.07 -0.67
C PRO A 82 -5.28 -7.23 0.27
N ASN A 83 -6.20 -7.63 1.16
CA ASN A 83 -5.98 -8.77 2.06
C ASN A 83 -5.85 -10.10 1.32
N GLU A 84 -6.67 -10.32 0.28
CA GLU A 84 -6.57 -11.54 -0.54
C GLU A 84 -5.25 -11.60 -1.29
N LEU A 85 -4.80 -10.46 -1.84
CA LEU A 85 -3.49 -10.38 -2.50
C LEU A 85 -2.35 -10.61 -1.50
N PHE A 86 -2.43 -9.99 -0.33
CA PHE A 86 -1.42 -10.15 0.71
C PHE A 86 -1.25 -11.63 1.09
N GLU A 87 -2.34 -12.34 1.36
CA GLU A 87 -2.28 -13.77 1.68
C GLU A 87 -1.79 -14.61 0.49
N LYS A 88 -2.19 -14.29 -0.74
CA LYS A 88 -1.75 -14.99 -1.96
C LYS A 88 -0.25 -14.86 -2.22
N PHE A 89 0.33 -13.70 -1.92
CA PHE A 89 1.75 -13.40 -2.17
C PHE A 89 2.60 -13.38 -0.90
N LYS A 90 2.04 -13.84 0.22
CA LYS A 90 2.74 -13.97 1.51
C LYS A 90 3.95 -14.88 1.35
N LYS A 91 5.13 -14.28 1.24
CA LYS A 91 6.38 -15.04 1.18
C LYS A 91 6.71 -15.54 2.60
N PRO A 92 6.82 -16.85 2.84
CA PRO A 92 7.29 -17.35 4.12
C PRO A 92 8.72 -16.83 4.35
N GLY A 93 8.92 -16.08 5.43
CA GLY A 93 10.22 -15.50 5.82
C GLY A 93 10.41 -14.00 5.55
N LEU A 94 9.44 -13.31 4.94
CA LEU A 94 9.41 -11.85 4.89
C LEU A 94 8.43 -11.34 5.96
N GLY A 95 8.91 -11.18 7.19
CA GLY A 95 8.09 -10.70 8.31
C GLY A 95 7.36 -9.40 7.97
N GLU A 96 6.17 -9.22 8.56
CA GLU A 96 5.36 -8.00 8.46
C GLU A 96 6.24 -6.78 8.74
N ARG A 97 6.68 -6.09 7.68
CA ARG A 97 7.26 -4.76 7.82
C ARG A 97 6.09 -3.82 8.09
N SER A 98 5.69 -3.76 9.36
CA SER A 98 4.89 -2.68 9.89
C SER A 98 5.54 -1.37 9.44
N PHE A 99 4.83 -0.59 8.63
CA PHE A 99 5.27 0.70 8.09
C PHE A 99 5.36 1.79 9.17
N SER A 100 5.59 1.41 10.42
CA SER A 100 5.59 2.25 11.61
C SER A 100 6.96 2.14 12.28
N THR A 101 7.97 2.64 11.58
CA THR A 101 9.19 3.30 12.10
C THR A 101 10.10 3.47 10.89
N LEU A 102 10.07 4.65 10.26
CA LEU A 102 11.17 5.13 9.42
C LEU A 102 12.34 5.45 10.35
N GLU A 103 12.90 4.44 11.01
CA GLU A 103 14.33 4.46 11.26
C GLU A 103 14.94 4.12 9.91
N LEU A 104 15.44 5.15 9.25
CA LEU A 104 16.36 5.06 8.14
C LEU A 104 17.60 4.29 8.63
N HIS A 105 17.50 2.96 8.66
CA HIS A 105 18.67 2.11 8.73
C HIS A 105 19.40 2.27 7.38
N PRO A 106 20.66 2.73 7.36
CA PRO A 106 21.37 3.09 6.13
C PRO A 106 21.66 1.91 5.19
N SER A 107 21.23 0.69 5.55
CA SER A 107 21.41 -0.50 4.74
C SER A 107 20.46 -0.63 3.54
N PHE A 108 19.42 0.20 3.44
CA PHE A 108 18.46 0.18 2.32
C PHE A 108 18.32 1.51 1.58
N VAL A 109 19.26 2.44 1.75
CA VAL A 109 19.61 3.26 0.59
C VAL A 109 20.33 2.28 -0.33
N GLN A 110 19.68 1.85 -1.41
CA GLN A 110 20.44 1.45 -2.58
C GLN A 110 21.27 2.69 -2.92
N ALA A 111 22.48 2.78 -2.35
CA ALA A 111 23.52 3.60 -2.93
C ALA A 111 23.48 3.24 -4.42
N PRO A 112 23.48 4.23 -5.35
CA PRO A 112 23.53 3.92 -6.77
C PRO A 112 24.62 2.88 -6.89
N SER A 113 24.22 1.65 -7.26
CA SER A 113 25.14 0.52 -7.18
C SER A 113 26.38 1.03 -7.86
N LYS A 114 27.51 1.12 -7.14
CA LYS A 114 28.78 1.22 -7.82
C LYS A 114 28.84 -0.10 -8.55
N VAL A 115 28.26 -0.12 -9.74
CA VAL A 115 28.50 -1.13 -10.73
C VAL A 115 29.99 -0.98 -10.90
N ASN A 116 30.75 -1.81 -10.17
CA ASN A 116 32.15 -1.98 -10.44
C ASN A 116 32.16 -2.30 -11.92
N LYS A 117 32.57 -1.33 -12.73
CA LYS A 117 32.54 -1.42 -14.18
C LYS A 117 33.47 -2.58 -14.50
N ILE A 118 32.89 -3.76 -14.65
CA ILE A 118 33.67 -4.96 -14.87
C ILE A 118 34.37 -4.80 -16.22
N GLY A 119 35.69 -4.83 -16.20
CA GLY A 119 36.48 -4.70 -17.41
C GLY A 119 36.15 -5.84 -18.35
N ARG A 120 36.09 -5.53 -19.66
CA ARG A 120 35.79 -6.52 -20.71
C ARG A 120 36.71 -7.75 -20.64
N ASN A 121 37.92 -7.62 -20.09
CA ASN A 121 38.90 -8.70 -19.94
C ASN A 121 38.96 -9.34 -18.53
N ASP A 122 38.22 -8.82 -17.55
CA ASP A 122 38.25 -9.32 -16.16
C ASP A 122 37.59 -10.70 -16.04
N PRO A 123 37.92 -11.50 -15.01
CA PRO A 123 37.23 -12.76 -14.74
C PRO A 123 35.72 -12.55 -14.55
N CYS A 124 34.93 -13.40 -15.18
CA CYS A 124 33.48 -13.27 -15.21
C CYS A 124 32.87 -13.61 -13.83
N PRO A 125 31.95 -12.79 -13.29
CA PRO A 125 31.41 -12.93 -11.93
C PRO A 125 30.45 -14.11 -11.80
N CYS A 126 30.06 -14.75 -12.91
CA CYS A 126 29.25 -15.97 -12.91
C CYS A 126 30.05 -17.24 -12.53
N GLY A 127 31.31 -17.10 -12.12
CA GLY A 127 32.14 -18.23 -11.67
C GLY A 127 32.66 -19.14 -12.79
N SER A 128 32.57 -18.74 -14.07
CA SER A 128 32.96 -19.59 -15.20
C SER A 128 34.46 -19.69 -15.45
N GLY A 129 35.27 -18.89 -14.73
CA GLY A 129 36.71 -18.76 -14.96
C GLY A 129 37.10 -18.08 -16.29
N LYS A 130 36.14 -17.68 -17.12
CA LYS A 130 36.37 -17.03 -18.43
C LYS A 130 36.41 -15.51 -18.29
N LYS A 131 37.07 -14.81 -19.23
CA LYS A 131 36.99 -13.33 -19.34
C LYS A 131 35.54 -12.87 -19.59
N TYR A 132 35.11 -11.77 -18.99
CA TYR A 132 33.73 -11.26 -19.05
C TYR A 132 33.19 -11.14 -20.49
N LYS A 133 34.02 -10.65 -21.44
CA LYS A 133 33.70 -10.57 -22.87
C LYS A 133 33.40 -11.89 -23.57
N LYS A 134 33.95 -12.99 -23.08
CA LYS A 134 33.78 -14.34 -23.63
C LYS A 134 32.73 -15.14 -22.86
N CYS A 135 32.04 -14.52 -21.90
CA CYS A 135 31.04 -15.17 -21.06
C CYS A 135 29.74 -14.36 -21.04
N CYS A 136 29.37 -13.74 -19.92
CA CYS A 136 28.08 -13.06 -19.79
C CYS A 136 27.88 -11.92 -20.78
N LEU A 137 28.94 -11.17 -21.14
CA LEU A 137 28.82 -10.09 -22.14
C LEU A 137 28.73 -10.61 -23.58
N GLY A 138 29.38 -11.75 -23.87
CA GLY A 138 29.34 -12.36 -25.20
C GLY A 138 28.04 -13.11 -25.51
N LYS A 139 27.31 -13.54 -24.47
CA LYS A 139 26.00 -14.22 -24.59
C LYS A 139 24.84 -13.30 -24.96
N ILE A 140 25.00 -11.98 -24.83
CA ILE A 140 23.92 -11.00 -25.06
C ILE A 140 23.76 -10.65 -26.56
N GLY A 141 24.62 -11.19 -27.44
CA GLY A 141 24.66 -10.84 -28.87
C GLY A 141 24.66 -12.03 -29.85
N MET A 142 23.95 -13.12 -29.54
CA MET A 142 23.60 -14.18 -30.48
C MET A 142 22.14 -14.53 -30.36
#